data_AF-A0A348N3Z6-F1
#
_entry.id   AF-A0A348N3Z6-F1
#
_cell.length_a   1.000
_cell.length_b   1.000
_cell.length_c   1.000
_cell.angle_alpha   90.00
_cell.angle_beta   90.00
_cell.angle_gamma   90.00
#
_symmetry.space_group_name_H-M   'P 1'
#
loop_
_entity.id
_entity.type
_entity.pdbx_description
1 polymer ?
#
loop_
_entity_poly.entity_id
_entity_poly.type
_entity_poly.pdbx_seq_one_letter_code
_entity_poly.pdbx_strand_id
1 'polypeptide(L)'
;MDPSEAIPLFQRYVGDWGGESAEYKLEGYKNGKLVKTQVVGTVKEVSLETKVSSDLLVEDITYDVAAVRIKAVDQYGNLVPFFQESVVALVEGPIELIGPEIIPLRGGMCGLYVKTKGEGGKAKVTLKANNTKEPVTINFEVVKK
;
A
#
# COMPACT_ATOMS: atom_id res chain seq x y z
N MET A 1 -30.22 16.58 -25.61
CA MET A 1 -30.02 17.04 -24.23
C MET A 1 -30.20 18.55 -24.25
N ASP A 2 -31.07 19.08 -23.40
CA ASP A 2 -31.30 20.52 -23.32
C ASP A 2 -30.04 21.19 -22.73
N PRO A 3 -29.47 22.24 -23.37
CA PRO A 3 -28.31 22.96 -22.83
C PRO A 3 -28.50 23.44 -21.39
N SER A 4 -29.73 23.77 -21.00
CA SER A 4 -30.07 24.20 -19.63
C SER A 4 -29.89 23.10 -18.58
N GLU A 5 -29.96 21.82 -18.97
CA GLU A 5 -29.68 20.68 -18.09
C GLU A 5 -28.18 20.34 -18.04
N ALA A 6 -27.45 20.62 -19.13
CA ALA A 6 -26.02 20.31 -19.23
C ALA A 6 -25.12 21.33 -18.48
N ILE A 7 -25.51 22.61 -18.45
CA ILE A 7 -24.74 23.69 -17.82
C ILE A 7 -24.53 23.48 -16.30
N PRO A 8 -25.57 23.14 -15.51
CA PRO A 8 -25.41 22.91 -14.07
C PRO A 8 -24.51 21.70 -13.77
N LEU A 9 -24.62 20.63 -14.56
CA LEU A 9 -23.77 19.44 -14.43
C LEU A 9 -22.32 19.79 -14.75
N PHE A 10 -22.08 20.53 -15.83
CA PHE A 10 -20.74 20.99 -16.17
C PHE A 10 -20.14 21.86 -15.06
N GLN A 11 -20.88 22.84 -14.55
CA GLN A 11 -20.39 23.69 -13.46
C GLN A 11 -20.05 22.87 -12.22
N ARG A 12 -20.92 21.95 -11.80
CA ARG A 12 -20.70 21.15 -10.58
C ARG A 12 -19.55 20.16 -10.67
N TYR A 13 -19.34 19.54 -11.84
CA TYR A 13 -18.37 18.44 -11.97
C TYR A 13 -17.10 18.80 -12.75
N VAL A 14 -17.09 19.92 -13.47
CA VAL A 14 -15.96 20.32 -14.35
C VAL A 14 -15.57 21.79 -14.14
N GLY A 15 -16.54 22.67 -13.92
CA GLY A 15 -16.36 24.12 -13.86
C GLY A 15 -16.11 24.70 -12.46
N ASP A 16 -16.24 23.91 -11.40
CA ASP A 16 -16.08 24.33 -10.00
C ASP A 16 -14.59 24.42 -9.59
N TRP A 17 -13.84 25.26 -10.31
CA TRP A 17 -12.44 25.57 -9.99
C TRP A 17 -12.40 26.52 -8.79
N GLY A 18 -12.08 25.98 -7.61
CA GLY A 18 -11.94 26.75 -6.35
C GLY A 18 -13.06 26.53 -5.32
N GLY A 19 -14.03 25.66 -5.61
CA GLY A 19 -15.06 25.22 -4.66
C GLY A 19 -14.59 24.11 -3.71
N GLU A 20 -15.54 23.41 -3.11
CA GLU A 20 -15.26 22.28 -2.21
C GLU A 20 -14.63 21.12 -2.97
N SER A 21 -13.67 20.42 -2.36
CA SER A 21 -13.05 19.27 -3.03
C SER A 21 -14.06 18.14 -3.19
N ALA A 22 -14.41 17.82 -4.44
CA ALA A 22 -15.35 16.76 -4.76
C ALA A 22 -14.79 15.37 -4.38
N GLU A 23 -15.62 14.57 -3.72
CA GLU A 23 -15.42 13.14 -3.56
C GLU A 23 -16.31 12.40 -4.56
N TYR A 24 -15.73 11.47 -5.32
CA TYR A 24 -16.40 10.71 -6.36
C TYR A 24 -16.57 9.26 -5.91
N LYS A 25 -17.82 8.78 -5.86
CA LYS A 25 -18.13 7.36 -5.67
C LYS A 25 -18.31 6.69 -7.03
N LEU A 26 -17.38 5.80 -7.38
CA LEU A 26 -17.37 5.01 -8.60
C LEU A 26 -17.92 3.61 -8.30
N GLU A 27 -18.96 3.19 -9.00
CA GLU A 27 -19.58 1.88 -8.84
C GLU A 27 -19.49 1.05 -10.13
N GLY A 28 -18.87 -0.12 -10.03
CA GLY A 28 -18.75 -1.09 -11.12
C GLY A 28 -19.82 -2.16 -11.03
N TYR A 29 -20.61 -2.33 -12.09
CA TYR A 29 -21.66 -3.34 -12.19
C TYR A 29 -21.31 -4.40 -13.24
N LYS A 30 -21.60 -5.67 -12.92
CA LYS A 30 -21.50 -6.81 -13.85
C LYS A 30 -22.80 -7.59 -13.82
N ASN A 31 -23.44 -7.79 -14.99
CA ASN A 31 -24.74 -8.46 -15.12
C ASN A 31 -25.82 -7.87 -14.19
N GLY A 32 -25.88 -6.53 -14.11
CA GLY A 32 -26.82 -5.82 -13.24
C GLY A 32 -26.51 -5.89 -11.73
N LYS A 33 -25.43 -6.56 -11.32
CA LYS A 33 -25.01 -6.66 -9.92
C LYS A 33 -23.82 -5.77 -9.63
N LEU A 34 -23.87 -5.02 -8.53
CA LEU A 34 -22.73 -4.26 -8.03
C LEU A 34 -21.60 -5.22 -7.65
N VAL A 35 -20.41 -5.05 -8.24
CA VAL A 35 -19.23 -5.90 -7.97
C VAL A 35 -18.08 -5.13 -7.32
N LYS A 36 -18.04 -3.80 -7.44
CA LYS A 36 -16.99 -2.98 -6.84
C LYS A 36 -17.51 -1.57 -6.61
N THR A 37 -17.10 -0.97 -5.49
CA THR A 37 -17.23 0.47 -5.24
C THR A 37 -15.84 1.01 -4.93
N GLN A 38 -15.50 2.18 -5.45
CA GLN A 38 -14.28 2.92 -5.14
C GLN A 38 -14.64 4.38 -4.88
N VAL A 39 -14.04 4.98 -3.86
CA VAL A 39 -14.16 6.42 -3.60
C VAL A 39 -12.84 7.07 -3.94
N VAL A 40 -12.87 8.17 -4.71
CA VAL A 40 -11.69 8.96 -5.09
C VAL A 40 -11.94 10.40 -4.68
N GLY A 41 -10.99 11.02 -4.01
CA GLY A 41 -11.10 12.40 -3.55
C GLY A 41 -9.76 12.93 -3.06
N THR A 42 -9.80 14.07 -2.35
CA THR A 42 -8.60 14.68 -1.76
C THR A 42 -7.95 13.74 -0.75
N VAL A 43 -6.64 13.56 -0.87
CA VAL A 43 -5.84 12.80 0.12
C VAL A 43 -5.81 13.59 1.44
N LYS A 44 -6.37 13.01 2.50
CA LYS A 44 -6.41 13.60 3.85
C LYS A 44 -5.44 12.89 4.79
N GLU A 45 -5.20 11.60 4.55
CA GLU A 45 -4.34 10.75 5.35
C GLU A 45 -3.62 9.78 4.40
N VAL A 46 -2.38 9.41 4.75
CA VAL A 46 -1.60 8.38 4.02
C VAL A 46 -1.26 7.24 4.97
N SER A 47 -1.41 6.02 4.50
CA SER A 47 -1.00 4.80 5.20
C SER A 47 -0.18 3.90 4.29
N LEU A 48 0.55 2.94 4.86
CA LEU A 48 1.24 1.91 4.07
C LEU A 48 0.36 0.67 3.96
N GLU A 49 0.11 0.21 2.74
CA GLU A 49 -0.46 -1.11 2.45
C GLU A 49 0.68 -2.07 2.07
N THR A 50 0.66 -3.29 2.61
CA THR A 50 1.69 -4.29 2.34
C THR A 50 1.11 -5.58 1.81
N LYS A 51 1.87 -6.25 0.94
CA LYS A 51 1.57 -7.62 0.48
C LYS A 51 2.85 -8.43 0.43
N VAL A 52 2.87 -9.52 1.19
CA VAL A 52 3.97 -10.50 1.19
C VAL A 52 3.70 -11.64 0.21
N SER A 53 4.77 -12.24 -0.33
CA SER A 53 4.66 -13.47 -1.11
C SER A 53 4.43 -14.71 -0.24
N SER A 54 5.00 -14.73 0.96
CA SER A 54 4.79 -15.74 2.00
C SER A 54 5.12 -15.12 3.37
N ASP A 55 4.39 -15.49 4.40
CA ASP A 55 4.68 -15.20 5.82
C ASP A 55 5.28 -16.42 6.56
N LEU A 56 5.16 -17.62 5.99
CA LEU A 56 5.84 -18.83 6.43
C LEU A 56 7.08 -19.08 5.55
N LEU A 57 8.26 -19.13 6.17
CA LEU A 57 9.53 -19.39 5.49
C LEU A 57 10.13 -20.71 5.98
N VAL A 58 10.90 -21.37 5.11
CA VAL A 58 11.58 -22.63 5.44
C VAL A 58 13.08 -22.44 5.42
N GLU A 59 13.74 -22.60 6.57
CA GLU A 59 15.20 -22.68 6.65
C GLU A 59 15.63 -24.15 6.54
N ASP A 60 16.46 -24.48 5.55
CA ASP A 60 16.91 -25.85 5.27
C ASP A 60 18.38 -25.80 4.77
N ILE A 61 18.75 -26.60 3.76
CA ILE A 61 20.08 -26.56 3.12
C ILE A 61 20.44 -25.15 2.64
N THR A 62 19.45 -24.35 2.22
CA THR A 62 19.60 -22.96 1.80
C THR A 62 18.56 -22.07 2.45
N TYR A 63 18.83 -20.75 2.45
CA TYR A 63 17.85 -19.77 2.89
C TYR A 63 16.64 -19.70 1.96
N ASP A 64 15.48 -19.37 2.53
CA ASP A 64 14.25 -19.04 1.80
C ASP A 64 14.03 -17.52 1.79
N VAL A 65 13.21 -17.02 0.85
CA VAL A 65 13.04 -15.59 0.59
C VAL A 65 11.57 -15.22 0.43
N ALA A 66 11.14 -14.16 1.12
CA ALA A 66 9.87 -13.50 0.86
C ALA A 66 10.05 -12.11 0.25
N ALA A 67 9.21 -11.80 -0.75
CA ALA A 67 9.06 -10.47 -1.32
C ALA A 67 7.99 -9.70 -0.55
N VAL A 68 8.31 -8.50 -0.08
CA VAL A 68 7.39 -7.56 0.57
C VAL A 68 7.13 -6.40 -0.39
N ARG A 69 5.88 -6.26 -0.85
CA ARG A 69 5.44 -5.16 -1.73
C ARG A 69 4.73 -4.11 -0.88
N ILE A 70 5.08 -2.85 -1.08
CA ILE A 70 4.63 -1.73 -0.23
C ILE A 70 4.02 -0.65 -1.12
N LYS A 71 2.87 -0.11 -0.71
CA LYS A 71 2.20 1.02 -1.36
C LYS A 71 1.82 2.07 -0.33
N ALA A 72 2.00 3.34 -0.65
CA ALA A 72 1.35 4.43 0.05
C ALA A 72 -0.08 4.59 -0.47
N VAL A 73 -1.07 4.52 0.42
CA VAL A 73 -2.49 4.62 0.07
C VAL A 73 -3.21 5.68 0.89
N ASP A 74 -4.22 6.30 0.29
CA ASP A 74 -5.09 7.28 0.94
C ASP A 74 -6.14 6.62 1.87
N GLN A 75 -7.00 7.44 2.49
CA GLN A 75 -8.08 6.97 3.36
C GLN A 75 -9.12 6.05 2.68
N TYR A 76 -9.12 5.95 1.36
CA TYR A 76 -10.00 5.09 0.56
C TYR A 76 -9.24 3.90 -0.06
N GLY A 77 -7.96 3.73 0.27
CA GLY A 77 -7.09 2.68 -0.29
C GLY A 77 -6.58 2.96 -1.70
N ASN A 78 -6.71 4.20 -2.20
CA ASN A 78 -6.16 4.57 -3.50
C ASN A 78 -4.65 4.81 -3.38
N LEU A 79 -3.89 4.39 -4.39
CA LEU A 79 -2.46 4.70 -4.47
C LEU A 79 -2.21 6.21 -4.46
N VAL A 80 -1.22 6.66 -3.70
CA VAL A 80 -0.75 8.05 -3.69
C VAL A 80 0.57 8.15 -4.47
N PRO A 81 0.54 8.36 -5.80
CA PRO A 81 1.73 8.19 -6.65
C PRO A 81 2.84 9.21 -6.41
N PHE A 82 2.49 10.39 -5.91
CA PHE A 82 3.43 11.47 -5.62
C PHE A 82 3.96 11.43 -4.19
N PHE A 83 3.58 10.43 -3.39
CA PHE A 83 4.17 10.21 -2.07
C PHE A 83 5.57 9.59 -2.22
N GLN A 84 6.61 10.43 -2.08
CA GLN A 84 8.01 10.08 -2.36
C GLN A 84 8.87 9.95 -1.09
N GLU A 85 8.24 9.76 0.07
CA GLU A 85 8.93 9.49 1.33
C GLU A 85 9.69 8.16 1.26
N SER A 86 10.65 7.99 2.18
CA SER A 86 11.38 6.73 2.32
C SER A 86 10.76 5.84 3.38
N VAL A 87 10.64 4.55 3.06
CA VAL A 87 10.26 3.50 4.00
C VAL A 87 11.51 3.01 4.70
N VAL A 88 11.49 3.05 6.03
CA VAL A 88 12.49 2.46 6.92
C VAL A 88 11.99 1.12 7.40
N ALA A 89 12.76 0.06 7.17
CA ALA A 89 12.47 -1.30 7.56
C ALA A 89 13.32 -1.72 8.77
N LEU A 90 12.65 -2.03 9.88
CA LEU A 90 13.26 -2.65 11.07
C LEU A 90 12.93 -4.14 11.08
N VAL A 91 13.95 -4.99 11.20
CA VAL A 91 13.80 -6.44 11.14
C VAL A 91 14.26 -7.09 12.44
N GLU A 92 13.43 -7.97 12.98
CA GLU A 92 13.67 -8.72 14.22
C GLU A 92 13.41 -10.21 14.01
N GLY A 93 14.13 -11.06 14.75
CA GLY A 93 14.00 -12.52 14.68
C GLY A 93 14.89 -13.18 13.61
N PRO A 94 14.62 -14.45 13.24
CA PRO A 94 15.47 -15.29 12.39
C PRO A 94 15.39 -14.97 10.87
N ILE A 95 15.26 -13.69 10.52
CA ILE A 95 15.34 -13.20 9.13
C ILE A 95 16.27 -11.97 9.04
N GLU A 96 16.64 -11.61 7.83
CA GLU A 96 17.38 -10.39 7.50
C GLU A 96 16.96 -9.81 6.15
N LEU A 97 17.22 -8.51 5.92
CA LEU A 97 16.93 -7.85 4.65
C LEU A 97 17.93 -8.24 3.57
N ILE A 98 17.44 -8.40 2.34
CA ILE A 98 18.28 -8.36 1.14
C ILE A 98 18.21 -6.93 0.59
N GLY A 99 19.28 -6.17 0.82
CA GLY A 99 19.38 -4.77 0.38
C GLY A 99 19.35 -3.78 1.55
N PRO A 100 19.15 -2.48 1.27
CA PRO A 100 19.17 -1.43 2.28
C PRO A 100 17.93 -1.45 3.18
N GLU A 101 18.06 -0.93 4.40
CA GLU A 101 16.96 -0.71 5.35
C GLU A 101 16.09 0.50 5.04
N ILE A 102 16.60 1.46 4.26
CA ILE A 102 15.89 2.67 3.84
C ILE A 102 15.63 2.60 2.33
N ILE A 103 14.36 2.54 1.94
CA ILE A 103 13.94 2.38 0.55
C ILE A 103 12.99 3.51 0.14
N PRO A 104 13.34 4.35 -0.86
CA PRO A 104 12.46 5.42 -1.31
C PRO A 104 11.26 4.87 -2.07
N LEU A 105 10.08 5.47 -1.85
CA LEU A 105 8.90 5.22 -2.67
C LEU A 105 9.04 5.92 -4.03
N ARG A 106 8.76 5.20 -5.12
CA ARG A 106 8.71 5.72 -6.48
C ARG A 106 7.35 5.43 -7.07
N GLY A 107 6.62 6.47 -7.46
CA GLY A 107 5.22 6.29 -7.86
C GLY A 107 4.34 5.81 -6.70
N GLY A 108 4.67 6.18 -5.45
CA GLY A 108 3.95 5.75 -4.25
C GLY A 108 4.20 4.30 -3.85
N MET A 109 5.17 3.60 -4.46
CA MET A 109 5.41 2.18 -4.25
C MET A 109 6.89 1.86 -4.08
N CYS A 110 7.19 0.80 -3.33
CA CYS A 110 8.51 0.18 -3.28
C CYS A 110 8.37 -1.31 -2.94
N GLY A 111 9.50 -2.00 -2.86
CA GLY A 111 9.55 -3.37 -2.39
C GLY A 111 10.89 -3.68 -1.76
N LEU A 112 10.88 -4.70 -0.90
CA LEU A 112 12.07 -5.27 -0.29
C LEU A 112 11.96 -6.79 -0.26
N TYR A 113 13.07 -7.46 0.01
CA TYR A 113 13.11 -8.90 0.21
C TYR A 113 13.68 -9.19 1.59
N VAL A 114 13.14 -10.22 2.24
CA VAL A 114 13.70 -10.79 3.47
C VAL A 114 14.10 -12.23 3.22
N LYS A 115 15.19 -12.65 3.83
CA LYS A 115 15.64 -14.05 3.82
C LYS A 115 15.80 -14.61 5.22
N THR A 116 15.67 -15.92 5.35
CA THR A 116 16.01 -16.64 6.58
C THR A 116 17.53 -16.61 6.83
N LYS A 117 17.95 -16.77 8.11
CA LYS A 117 19.37 -16.66 8.52
C LYS A 117 19.91 -17.83 9.36
N GLY A 118 19.47 -19.05 9.07
CA GLY A 118 20.01 -20.28 9.67
C GLY A 118 19.32 -20.74 10.95
N GLU A 119 18.28 -20.03 11.40
CA GLU A 119 17.55 -20.28 12.64
C GLU A 119 16.04 -20.38 12.36
N GLY A 120 15.31 -21.07 13.25
CA GLY A 120 13.84 -21.14 13.22
C GLY A 120 13.21 -20.26 14.29
N GLY A 121 11.94 -19.91 14.11
CA GLY A 121 11.14 -19.15 15.07
C GLY A 121 10.44 -17.94 14.48
N LYS A 122 9.92 -17.09 15.37
CA LYS A 122 9.13 -15.91 15.02
C LYS A 122 10.00 -14.73 14.63
N ALA A 123 9.65 -14.10 13.53
CA ALA A 123 10.27 -12.89 13.03
C ALA A 123 9.22 -11.80 12.76
N LYS A 124 9.68 -10.55 12.69
CA LYS A 124 8.83 -9.43 12.29
C LYS A 124 9.60 -8.39 11.49
N VAL A 125 8.90 -7.75 10.56
CA VAL A 125 9.36 -6.58 9.82
C VAL A 125 8.44 -5.43 10.14
N THR A 126 8.98 -4.35 10.69
CA THR A 126 8.24 -3.11 10.95
C THR A 126 8.64 -2.06 9.91
N LEU A 127 7.66 -1.54 9.19
CA LEU A 127 7.84 -0.52 8.15
C LEU A 127 7.32 0.82 8.63
N LYS A 128 8.11 1.87 8.44
CA LYS A 128 7.77 3.24 8.83
C LYS A 128 8.10 4.19 7.70
N ALA A 129 7.25 5.19 7.47
CA ALA A 129 7.56 6.32 6.62
C ALA A 129 7.06 7.60 7.30
N ASN A 130 7.75 8.72 7.08
CA ASN A 130 7.28 10.02 7.55
C ASN A 130 5.91 10.34 6.94
N ASN A 131 5.11 11.15 7.63
CA ASN A 131 3.79 11.59 7.15
C ASN A 131 2.82 10.44 6.82
N THR A 132 3.01 9.27 7.45
CA THR A 132 2.04 8.16 7.42
C THR A 132 1.40 7.98 8.79
N LYS A 133 0.16 7.47 8.83
CA LYS A 133 -0.63 7.33 10.06
C LYS A 133 0.07 6.50 11.13
N GLU A 134 0.39 5.25 10.82
CA GLU A 134 0.98 4.29 11.75
C GLU A 134 1.98 3.37 11.04
N PRO A 135 3.02 2.88 11.76
CA PRO A 135 3.89 1.82 11.28
C PRO A 135 3.11 0.54 10.93
N VAL A 136 3.55 -0.16 9.89
CA VAL A 136 3.00 -1.48 9.53
C VAL A 136 3.93 -2.57 10.02
N THR A 137 3.39 -3.54 10.75
CA THR A 137 4.16 -4.72 11.19
C THR A 137 3.69 -5.95 10.45
N ILE A 138 4.64 -6.68 9.88
CA ILE A 138 4.43 -7.96 9.20
C ILE A 138 5.11 -9.03 10.05
N ASN A 139 4.36 -10.06 10.44
CA ASN A 139 4.89 -11.19 11.18
C ASN A 139 5.28 -12.31 10.21
N PHE A 140 6.38 -12.98 10.53
CA PHE A 140 6.88 -14.14 9.80
C PHE A 140 7.09 -15.29 10.78
N GLU A 141 6.92 -16.53 10.30
CA GLU A 141 7.29 -17.74 11.00
C GLU A 141 8.35 -18.46 10.17
N VAL A 142 9.49 -18.79 10.76
CA VAL A 142 10.56 -19.55 10.11
C VAL A 142 10.60 -20.96 10.68
N VAL A 143 10.37 -21.95 9.83
CA VAL A 143 10.48 -23.36 10.19
C VAL A 143 11.85 -23.85 9.76
N LYS A 144 12.68 -24.23 10.73
CA LYS A 144 13.97 -24.89 10.46
C LYS A 144 13.77 -26.40 10.29
N LYS A 145 14.24 -26.94 9.18
CA LYS A 145 14.24 -28.37 8.87
C LYS A 145 15.61 -29.00 9.05
#